data_AF-L7FNC6-F1
#
_entry.id   AF-L7FNC6-F1
#
_cell.length_a   1.000
_cell.length_b   1.000
_cell.length_c   1.000
_cell.angle_alpha   90.00
_cell.angle_beta   90.00
_cell.angle_gamma   90.00
#
_symmetry.space_group_name_H-M   'P 1'
#
loop_
_entity.id
_entity.type
_entity.pdbx_description
1 polymer ?
#
loop_
_entity_poly.entity_id
_entity_poly.type
_entity_poly.pdbx_seq_one_letter_code
_entity_poly.pdbx_strand_id
1 'polypeptide(L)'
;MYPDTATGKCKPCDSLCGGSCDTTNGICTNCVSGTVFSEPKSNKCVDCSSFDANCVECALNGERKCVKCRENSGFYLLNGNCVACDSTCKPNTCDSTSGFCSQCLVNYTITFPISKVCVKCSEFDSYCSKCVLDYTRKCELCSIGKYPKLSENYKCGNCDPTCGGQCNGSTDVCTGCSSNYVFSTANGLVCDSCSSFDSNCLTCDSTYQRKCSVCRTSGTYPSESTYKCISCDRTCNGNCDQTTGKCTGCINNYVFEATKSRVCVACKSFDQYCKMCSSNYNRKCVECESGFYPNAKWRLCVM
;
A
#
# COMPACT_ATOMS: atom_id res chain seq x y z
N MET A 1 65.71 -14.54 -29.35
CA MET A 1 66.02 -15.85 -29.97
C MET A 1 66.62 -16.74 -28.90
N TYR A 2 66.44 -18.06 -28.98
CA TYR A 2 66.93 -19.02 -28.00
C TYR A 2 67.40 -20.31 -28.70
N PRO A 3 68.32 -21.09 -28.09
CA PRO A 3 68.86 -22.28 -28.71
C PRO A 3 67.81 -23.40 -28.82
N ASP A 4 67.67 -23.95 -30.02
CA ASP A 4 66.89 -25.16 -30.26
C ASP A 4 67.74 -26.39 -29.86
N THR A 5 67.27 -27.14 -28.87
CA THR A 5 68.00 -28.28 -28.29
C THR A 5 68.16 -29.47 -29.22
N ALA A 6 67.38 -29.56 -30.31
CA ALA A 6 67.49 -30.63 -31.29
C ALA A 6 68.48 -30.31 -32.40
N THR A 7 68.64 -29.03 -32.76
CA THR A 7 69.43 -28.60 -33.92
C THR A 7 70.67 -27.79 -33.57
N GLY A 8 70.78 -27.29 -32.33
CA GLY A 8 71.86 -26.40 -31.88
C GLY A 8 71.81 -24.99 -32.48
N LYS A 9 70.78 -24.65 -33.28
CA LYS A 9 70.60 -23.34 -33.91
C LYS A 9 69.68 -22.44 -33.07
N CYS A 10 69.86 -21.13 -33.18
CA CYS A 10 68.94 -20.18 -32.57
C CYS A 10 67.61 -20.13 -33.34
N LYS A 11 66.48 -20.21 -32.62
CA LYS A 11 65.14 -19.98 -33.19
C LYS A 11 64.49 -18.71 -32.60
N PRO A 12 63.57 -18.06 -33.35
CA PRO A 12 62.85 -16.89 -32.85
C PRO A 12 61.95 -17.24 -31.66
N CYS A 13 61.65 -16.23 -30.84
CA CYS A 13 60.61 -16.32 -29.83
C CYS A 13 59.24 -16.53 -30.50
N ASP A 14 58.27 -17.07 -29.78
CA ASP A 14 56.89 -17.12 -30.26
C ASP A 14 56.39 -15.70 -30.58
N SER A 15 55.58 -15.56 -31.63
CA SER A 15 55.08 -14.26 -32.10
C SER A 15 54.25 -13.56 -31.02
N LEU A 16 53.56 -14.32 -30.15
CA LEU A 16 52.80 -13.79 -29.03
C LEU A 16 53.68 -13.24 -27.91
N CYS A 17 54.98 -13.59 -27.84
CA CYS A 17 55.92 -12.95 -26.92
C CYS A 17 56.34 -11.53 -27.38
N GLY A 18 55.87 -11.05 -28.54
CA GLY A 18 56.26 -9.75 -29.09
C GLY A 18 57.76 -9.63 -29.37
N GLY A 19 58.42 -10.77 -29.64
CA GLY A 19 59.87 -10.84 -29.85
C GLY A 19 60.72 -10.88 -28.57
N SER A 20 60.12 -10.87 -27.38
CA SER A 20 60.83 -10.86 -26.09
C SER A 20 60.69 -12.20 -25.35
N CYS A 21 61.75 -13.00 -25.34
CA CYS A 21 61.83 -14.25 -24.59
C CYS A 21 63.22 -14.44 -23.97
N ASP A 22 63.29 -15.23 -22.91
CA ASP A 22 64.52 -15.66 -22.26
C ASP A 22 65.42 -16.36 -23.30
N THR A 23 66.67 -15.91 -23.39
CA THR A 23 67.61 -16.37 -24.42
C THR A 23 68.14 -17.78 -24.19
N THR A 24 67.91 -18.37 -23.02
CA THR A 24 68.39 -19.69 -22.64
C THR A 24 67.31 -20.75 -22.84
N ASN A 25 66.06 -20.47 -22.48
CA ASN A 25 64.96 -21.46 -22.52
C ASN A 25 63.77 -21.06 -23.41
N GLY A 26 63.73 -19.84 -23.93
CA GLY A 26 62.66 -19.37 -24.82
C GLY A 26 61.34 -19.00 -24.13
N ILE A 27 61.28 -18.98 -22.79
CA ILE A 27 60.09 -18.54 -22.03
C ILE A 27 59.82 -17.06 -22.32
N CYS A 28 58.57 -16.69 -22.61
CA CYS A 28 58.23 -15.29 -22.89
C CYS A 28 58.57 -14.39 -21.69
N THR A 29 59.25 -13.27 -21.94
CA THR A 29 59.52 -12.23 -20.93
C THR A 29 58.61 -11.02 -21.09
N ASN A 30 57.93 -10.90 -22.22
CA ASN A 30 56.83 -9.97 -22.47
C ASN A 30 55.77 -10.65 -23.36
N CYS A 31 54.58 -10.07 -23.46
CA CYS A 31 53.51 -10.54 -24.33
C CYS A 31 53.00 -9.40 -25.21
N VAL A 32 52.46 -9.72 -26.39
CA VAL A 32 51.77 -8.73 -27.23
C VAL A 32 50.46 -8.29 -26.58
N SER A 33 50.00 -7.08 -26.93
CA SER A 33 48.70 -6.56 -26.48
C SER A 33 47.58 -7.57 -26.74
N GLY A 34 46.71 -7.79 -25.75
CA GLY A 34 45.64 -8.79 -25.82
C GLY A 34 46.02 -10.19 -25.34
N THR A 35 47.27 -10.39 -24.87
CA THR A 35 47.74 -11.68 -24.35
C THR A 35 48.48 -11.54 -23.01
N VAL A 36 48.44 -12.59 -22.19
CA VAL A 36 49.13 -12.69 -20.89
C VAL A 36 50.00 -13.94 -20.81
N PHE A 37 50.87 -14.02 -19.82
CA PHE A 37 51.62 -15.25 -19.54
C PHE A 37 50.69 -16.44 -19.24
N SER A 38 51.07 -17.61 -19.74
CA SER A 38 50.53 -18.90 -19.34
C SER A 38 50.82 -19.20 -17.86
N GLU A 39 50.01 -20.08 -17.25
CA GLU A 39 50.22 -20.59 -15.89
C GLU A 39 50.39 -22.11 -15.96
N PRO A 40 51.61 -22.66 -15.79
CA PRO A 40 52.88 -21.97 -15.53
C PRO A 40 53.43 -21.23 -16.76
N LYS A 41 54.35 -20.25 -16.54
CA LYS A 41 54.99 -19.48 -17.62
C LYS A 41 55.64 -20.42 -18.65
N SER A 42 55.37 -20.17 -19.93
CA SER A 42 55.89 -20.97 -21.03
C SER A 42 56.48 -20.10 -22.15
N ASN A 43 56.89 -20.75 -23.24
CA ASN A 43 57.38 -20.10 -24.46
C ASN A 43 56.29 -19.45 -25.32
N LYS A 44 55.03 -19.40 -24.84
CA LYS A 44 53.89 -18.82 -25.54
C LYS A 44 52.95 -18.11 -24.57
N CYS A 45 52.44 -16.94 -24.95
CA CYS A 45 51.40 -16.23 -24.22
C CYS A 45 50.00 -16.77 -24.57
N VAL A 46 49.01 -16.53 -23.72
CA VAL A 46 47.61 -16.92 -23.90
C VAL A 46 46.72 -15.68 -24.00
N ASP A 47 45.61 -15.77 -24.73
CA ASP A 47 44.68 -14.65 -24.88
C ASP A 47 44.10 -14.21 -23.53
N CYS A 48 43.78 -12.91 -23.37
CA CYS A 48 43.17 -12.40 -22.14
C CYS A 48 41.92 -13.22 -21.74
N SER A 49 41.10 -13.62 -22.73
CA SER A 49 39.86 -14.39 -22.53
C SER A 49 40.09 -15.82 -22.02
N SER A 50 41.30 -16.38 -22.25
CA SER A 50 41.70 -17.68 -21.71
C SER A 50 42.14 -17.59 -20.24
N PHE A 51 42.63 -16.41 -19.84
CA PHE A 51 42.92 -16.11 -18.43
C PHE A 51 41.64 -15.83 -17.64
N ASP A 52 40.75 -15.00 -18.19
CA ASP A 52 39.46 -14.66 -17.60
C ASP A 52 38.45 -14.38 -18.73
N ALA A 53 37.40 -15.19 -18.82
CA ALA A 53 36.40 -15.10 -19.88
C ALA A 53 35.64 -13.76 -19.92
N ASN A 54 35.65 -13.01 -18.80
CA ASN A 54 35.04 -11.70 -18.67
C ASN A 54 36.03 -10.56 -18.88
N CYS A 55 37.31 -10.85 -19.11
CA CYS A 55 38.32 -9.85 -19.40
C CYS A 55 38.37 -9.53 -20.90
N VAL A 56 38.25 -8.24 -21.24
CA VAL A 56 38.33 -7.74 -22.63
C VAL A 56 39.73 -7.20 -22.94
N GLU A 57 40.40 -6.62 -21.94
CA GLU A 57 41.73 -6.06 -22.07
C GLU A 57 42.56 -6.43 -20.85
N CYS A 58 43.77 -6.94 -21.08
CA CYS A 58 44.73 -7.35 -20.05
C CYS A 58 46.00 -6.50 -20.11
N ALA A 59 46.80 -6.55 -19.04
CA ALA A 59 47.97 -5.70 -18.87
C ALA A 59 49.00 -5.86 -20.00
N LEU A 60 49.54 -4.74 -20.49
CA LEU A 60 50.48 -4.70 -21.63
C LEU A 60 51.86 -5.32 -21.35
N ASN A 61 52.18 -5.60 -20.08
CA ASN A 61 53.43 -6.24 -19.67
C ASN A 61 53.33 -7.78 -19.59
N GLY A 62 52.23 -8.36 -20.07
CA GLY A 62 51.97 -9.79 -20.04
C GLY A 62 51.56 -10.34 -18.67
N GLU A 63 51.47 -9.52 -17.62
CA GLU A 63 50.95 -9.97 -16.33
C GLU A 63 49.52 -10.50 -16.47
N ARG A 64 49.18 -11.54 -15.71
CA ARG A 64 47.82 -12.11 -15.59
C ARG A 64 46.92 -11.15 -14.80
N LYS A 65 46.70 -9.97 -15.36
CA LYS A 65 45.88 -8.89 -14.82
C LYS A 65 44.98 -8.36 -15.93
N CYS A 66 43.69 -8.34 -15.65
CA CYS A 66 42.72 -7.61 -16.44
C CYS A 66 42.81 -6.11 -16.14
N VAL A 67 42.62 -5.28 -17.16
CA VAL A 67 42.48 -3.81 -17.04
C VAL A 67 41.09 -3.33 -17.45
N LYS A 68 40.34 -4.14 -18.22
CA LYS A 68 38.95 -3.85 -18.59
C LYS A 68 38.10 -5.11 -18.64
N CYS A 69 37.04 -5.12 -17.82
CA CYS A 69 36.04 -6.18 -17.84
C CYS A 69 34.94 -5.91 -18.87
N ARG A 70 34.30 -6.99 -19.34
CA ARG A 70 33.20 -6.93 -20.29
C ARG A 70 32.02 -6.16 -19.69
N GLU A 71 31.56 -5.14 -20.39
CA GLU A 71 30.38 -4.37 -20.00
C GLU A 71 29.12 -5.26 -20.01
N ASN A 72 28.19 -5.00 -19.08
CA ASN A 72 26.93 -5.75 -18.94
C ASN A 72 27.11 -7.28 -18.84
N SER A 73 28.24 -7.74 -18.27
CA SER A 73 28.52 -9.16 -18.06
C SER A 73 28.17 -9.67 -16.66
N GLY A 74 27.87 -8.76 -15.73
CA GLY A 74 27.72 -9.08 -14.31
C GLY A 74 29.05 -9.18 -13.56
N PHE A 75 30.14 -8.68 -14.16
CA PHE A 75 31.47 -8.62 -13.55
C PHE A 75 32.04 -7.20 -13.58
N TYR A 76 32.87 -6.89 -12.59
CA TYR A 76 33.58 -5.61 -12.52
C TYR A 76 35.05 -5.79 -12.17
N LEU A 77 35.84 -4.78 -12.47
CA LEU A 77 37.28 -4.79 -12.25
C LEU A 77 37.62 -4.61 -10.76
N LEU A 78 38.30 -5.60 -10.17
CA LEU A 78 38.86 -5.51 -8.83
C LEU A 78 40.27 -6.10 -8.80
N ASN A 79 41.26 -5.28 -8.45
CA ASN A 79 42.65 -5.70 -8.26
C ASN A 79 43.22 -6.53 -9.43
N GLY A 80 42.86 -6.16 -10.66
CA GLY A 80 43.34 -6.86 -11.86
C GLY A 80 42.56 -8.12 -12.24
N ASN A 81 41.39 -8.37 -11.66
CA ASN A 81 40.52 -9.50 -12.03
C ASN A 81 39.09 -9.02 -12.30
N CYS A 82 38.34 -9.74 -13.14
CA CYS A 82 36.91 -9.52 -13.28
C CYS A 82 36.17 -10.36 -12.25
N VAL A 83 35.65 -9.70 -11.22
CA VAL A 83 34.93 -10.35 -10.12
C VAL A 83 33.43 -10.16 -10.30
N ALA A 84 32.66 -11.16 -9.89
CA ALA A 84 31.21 -11.10 -10.00
C ALA A 84 30.65 -9.95 -9.17
N CYS A 85 29.59 -9.33 -9.68
CA CYS A 85 28.86 -8.31 -8.95
C CYS A 85 28.07 -8.92 -7.78
N ASP A 86 27.70 -8.07 -6.84
CA ASP A 86 26.97 -8.54 -5.66
C ASP A 86 25.64 -9.19 -6.06
N SER A 87 25.28 -10.25 -5.35
CA SER A 87 24.07 -11.02 -5.61
C SER A 87 22.77 -10.22 -5.46
N THR A 88 22.81 -9.06 -4.79
CA THR A 88 21.67 -8.14 -4.64
C THR A 88 21.46 -7.23 -5.86
N CYS A 89 22.48 -7.06 -6.72
CA CYS A 89 22.30 -6.41 -8.00
C CYS A 89 21.45 -7.29 -8.92
N LYS A 90 20.68 -6.67 -9.82
CA LYS A 90 20.08 -7.42 -10.92
C LYS A 90 21.18 -7.94 -11.87
N PRO A 91 21.07 -9.16 -12.43
CA PRO A 91 22.08 -9.70 -13.33
C PRO A 91 22.45 -8.73 -14.45
N ASN A 92 23.75 -8.58 -14.72
CA ASN A 92 24.30 -7.76 -15.79
C ASN A 92 24.07 -6.24 -15.66
N THR A 93 23.74 -5.73 -14.48
CA THR A 93 23.40 -4.29 -14.30
C THR A 93 24.38 -3.51 -13.41
N CYS A 94 25.43 -4.15 -12.91
CA CYS A 94 26.50 -3.44 -12.22
C CYS A 94 27.45 -2.78 -13.22
N ASP A 95 28.01 -1.65 -12.82
CA ASP A 95 29.05 -0.95 -13.58
C ASP A 95 30.35 -1.77 -13.59
N SER A 96 30.94 -2.01 -14.78
CA SER A 96 32.10 -2.91 -14.94
C SER A 96 33.41 -2.32 -14.39
N THR A 97 33.43 -1.05 -14.00
CA THR A 97 34.62 -0.37 -13.45
C THR A 97 34.54 -0.28 -11.93
N SER A 98 33.42 0.23 -11.41
CA SER A 98 33.19 0.50 -10.00
C SER A 98 32.54 -0.67 -9.26
N GLY A 99 31.82 -1.55 -9.96
CA GLY A 99 31.00 -2.61 -9.38
C GLY A 99 29.68 -2.13 -8.77
N PHE A 100 29.32 -0.86 -8.94
CA PHE A 100 28.10 -0.30 -8.37
C PHE A 100 26.85 -0.82 -9.06
N CYS A 101 25.83 -1.21 -8.29
CA CYS A 101 24.56 -1.67 -8.85
C CYS A 101 23.80 -0.47 -9.44
N SER A 102 23.45 -0.52 -10.73
CA SER A 102 22.49 0.44 -11.31
C SER A 102 21.03 -0.03 -11.17
N GLN A 103 20.81 -1.34 -11.05
CA GLN A 103 19.50 -1.96 -10.80
C GLN A 103 19.64 -3.05 -9.74
N CYS A 104 18.56 -3.27 -8.99
CA CYS A 104 18.52 -4.21 -7.89
C CYS A 104 17.56 -5.37 -8.17
N LEU A 105 17.65 -6.43 -7.38
CA LEU A 105 16.59 -7.44 -7.35
C LEU A 105 15.25 -6.84 -6.89
N VAL A 106 14.15 -7.55 -7.16
CA VAL A 106 12.81 -7.16 -6.68
C VAL A 106 12.82 -7.05 -5.15
N ASN A 107 12.19 -6.01 -4.61
CA ASN A 107 12.19 -5.65 -3.17
C ASN A 107 13.54 -5.21 -2.60
N TYR A 108 14.48 -4.85 -3.47
CA TYR A 108 15.71 -4.14 -3.10
C TYR A 108 15.74 -2.76 -3.75
N THR A 109 16.45 -1.85 -3.11
CA THR A 109 16.69 -0.48 -3.59
C THR A 109 18.17 -0.15 -3.50
N ILE A 110 18.60 0.79 -4.33
CA ILE A 110 19.97 1.31 -4.29
C ILE A 110 20.28 1.97 -2.93
N THR A 111 21.56 2.01 -2.56
CA THR A 111 22.02 2.79 -1.41
C THR A 111 22.13 4.28 -1.77
N PHE A 112 22.17 5.15 -0.76
CA PHE A 112 22.51 6.55 -0.95
C PHE A 112 23.64 6.92 0.03
N PRO A 113 24.88 7.10 -0.46
CA PRO A 113 25.33 7.06 -1.88
C PRO A 113 25.23 5.66 -2.51
N ILE A 114 25.20 5.58 -3.85
CA ILE A 114 25.16 4.32 -4.62
C ILE A 114 26.41 3.49 -4.26
N SER A 115 26.23 2.17 -4.12
CA SER A 115 27.29 1.25 -3.73
C SER A 115 27.25 -0.05 -4.55
N LYS A 116 28.14 -0.99 -4.22
CA LYS A 116 28.23 -2.31 -4.84
C LYS A 116 27.10 -3.26 -4.42
N VAL A 117 26.29 -2.87 -3.44
CA VAL A 117 25.20 -3.68 -2.89
C VAL A 117 23.89 -2.90 -2.93
N CYS A 118 22.79 -3.62 -3.06
CA CYS A 118 21.46 -3.11 -2.83
C CYS A 118 20.96 -3.52 -1.45
N VAL A 119 20.06 -2.71 -0.88
CA VAL A 119 19.47 -2.96 0.44
C VAL A 119 18.00 -3.33 0.30
N LYS A 120 17.47 -4.11 1.24
CA LYS A 120 16.05 -4.46 1.24
C LYS A 120 15.19 -3.22 1.48
N CYS A 121 13.96 -3.24 1.00
CA CYS A 121 12.99 -2.17 1.28
C CYS A 121 12.79 -1.88 2.76
N SER A 122 12.75 -2.93 3.58
CA SER A 122 12.62 -2.82 5.04
C SER A 122 13.83 -2.18 5.73
N GLU A 123 14.99 -2.15 5.07
CA GLU A 123 16.19 -1.49 5.57
C GLU A 123 16.26 -0.02 5.15
N PHE A 124 15.65 0.32 4.00
CA PHE A 124 15.41 1.71 3.63
C PHE A 124 14.39 2.38 4.57
N ASP A 125 13.30 1.68 4.87
CA ASP A 125 12.26 2.08 5.81
C ASP A 125 11.60 0.83 6.40
N SER A 126 11.58 0.70 7.72
CA SER A 126 11.06 -0.49 8.43
C SER A 126 9.59 -0.79 8.14
N TYR A 127 8.82 0.19 7.68
CA TYR A 127 7.41 0.02 7.32
C TYR A 127 7.19 -0.17 5.82
N CYS A 128 8.25 -0.14 5.01
CA CYS A 128 8.15 -0.32 3.57
C CYS A 128 8.10 -1.82 3.21
N SER A 129 6.94 -2.25 2.74
CA SER A 129 6.70 -3.63 2.31
C SER A 129 7.18 -3.87 0.88
N LYS A 130 7.16 -2.85 0.03
CA LYS A 130 7.58 -2.93 -1.38
C LYS A 130 8.15 -1.60 -1.87
N CYS A 131 9.30 -1.63 -2.52
CA CYS A 131 9.89 -0.47 -3.19
C CYS A 131 9.41 -0.38 -4.63
N VAL A 132 9.56 0.80 -5.21
CA VAL A 132 9.31 1.05 -6.63
C VAL A 132 10.19 0.19 -7.55
N LEU A 133 9.67 -0.16 -8.73
CA LEU A 133 10.35 -1.03 -9.71
C LEU A 133 11.49 -0.35 -10.47
N ASP A 134 11.65 0.97 -10.34
CA ASP A 134 12.81 1.71 -10.87
C ASP A 134 14.04 1.64 -9.93
N TYR A 135 13.91 0.92 -8.81
CA TYR A 135 14.93 0.67 -7.78
C TYR A 135 15.45 1.93 -7.07
N THR A 136 14.87 3.11 -7.33
CA THR A 136 15.15 4.31 -6.56
C THR A 136 14.73 4.12 -5.10
N ARG A 137 15.30 4.91 -4.19
CA ARG A 137 15.00 4.84 -2.75
C ARG A 137 13.63 5.43 -2.43
N LYS A 138 12.58 4.76 -2.89
CA LYS A 138 11.19 5.13 -2.69
C LYS A 138 10.37 3.90 -2.35
N CYS A 139 9.47 4.05 -1.38
CA CYS A 139 8.49 3.03 -1.10
C CYS A 139 7.31 3.14 -2.06
N GLU A 140 6.81 2.01 -2.56
CA GLU A 140 5.58 1.90 -3.35
C GLU A 140 4.40 1.45 -2.47
N LEU A 141 4.66 0.56 -1.52
CA LEU A 141 3.65 0.00 -0.62
C LEU A 141 4.18 -0.05 0.81
N CYS A 142 3.47 0.61 1.70
CA CYS A 142 3.73 0.61 3.12
C CYS A 142 2.84 -0.40 3.87
N SER A 143 3.27 -0.71 5.09
CA SER A 143 2.51 -1.51 6.05
C SER A 143 1.20 -0.84 6.45
N ILE A 144 0.29 -1.59 7.06
CA ILE A 144 -1.03 -1.12 7.52
C ILE A 144 -0.89 0.17 8.34
N GLY A 145 -1.78 1.14 8.08
CA GLY A 145 -1.78 2.43 8.76
C GLY A 145 -0.77 3.45 8.24
N LYS A 146 -0.06 3.14 7.14
CA LYS A 146 0.96 4.00 6.55
C LYS A 146 0.90 4.00 5.03
N TYR A 147 1.48 5.02 4.41
CA TYR A 147 1.64 5.15 2.96
C TYR A 147 2.90 5.98 2.60
N PRO A 148 3.40 5.90 1.35
CA PRO A 148 4.57 6.68 0.92
C PRO A 148 4.25 8.18 0.84
N LYS A 149 4.93 9.00 1.65
CA LYS A 149 4.75 10.46 1.64
C LYS A 149 5.77 11.15 0.76
N LEU A 150 5.29 11.94 -0.21
CA LEU A 150 6.16 12.76 -1.06
C LEU A 150 7.03 13.72 -0.24
N SER A 151 6.47 14.32 0.81
CA SER A 151 7.18 15.24 1.73
C SER A 151 8.31 14.57 2.51
N GLU A 152 8.30 13.24 2.63
CA GLU A 152 9.29 12.45 3.36
C GLU A 152 10.16 11.61 2.41
N ASN A 153 10.32 12.06 1.16
CA ASN A 153 11.05 11.34 0.11
C ASN A 153 10.51 9.91 -0.11
N TYR A 154 9.19 9.75 -0.12
CA TYR A 154 8.49 8.47 -0.30
C TYR A 154 8.80 7.42 0.79
N LYS A 155 9.17 7.88 1.99
CA LYS A 155 9.14 7.06 3.20
C LYS A 155 7.71 6.88 3.71
N CYS A 156 7.52 5.85 4.52
CA CYS A 156 6.22 5.43 5.04
C CYS A 156 5.75 6.30 6.20
N GLY A 157 4.94 7.29 5.90
CA GLY A 157 4.26 8.14 6.88
C GLY A 157 2.89 7.58 7.28
N ASN A 158 2.35 8.05 8.39
CA ASN A 158 1.03 7.62 8.87
C ASN A 158 -0.11 8.15 7.98
N CYS A 159 -1.18 7.35 7.86
CA CYS A 159 -2.48 7.79 7.33
C CYS A 159 -3.02 8.99 8.11
N ASP A 160 -4.02 9.67 7.56
CA ASP A 160 -4.79 10.65 8.33
C ASP A 160 -5.44 10.00 9.58
N PRO A 161 -5.41 10.66 10.77
CA PRO A 161 -5.99 10.12 12.00
C PRO A 161 -7.49 9.80 11.89
N THR A 162 -8.22 10.48 11.00
CA THR A 162 -9.65 10.24 10.78
C THR A 162 -9.92 8.90 10.09
N CYS A 163 -8.95 8.32 9.38
CA CYS A 163 -9.06 6.97 8.82
C CYS A 163 -8.93 5.87 9.90
N GLY A 164 -8.48 6.19 11.13
CA GLY A 164 -8.29 5.20 12.19
C GLY A 164 -7.25 4.13 11.87
N GLY A 165 -6.21 4.48 11.11
CA GLY A 165 -5.19 3.55 10.63
C GLY A 165 -5.64 2.68 9.44
N GLN A 166 -6.82 2.93 8.88
CA GLN A 166 -7.35 2.21 7.72
C GLN A 166 -7.21 3.07 6.45
N CYS A 167 -6.01 3.13 5.88
CA CYS A 167 -5.81 3.72 4.56
C CYS A 167 -5.08 2.76 3.62
N ASN A 168 -5.20 3.04 2.32
CA ASN A 168 -4.49 2.32 1.28
C ASN A 168 -2.98 2.58 1.42
N GLY A 169 -2.21 1.49 1.48
CA GLY A 169 -0.77 1.54 1.72
C GLY A 169 0.07 2.18 0.62
N SER A 170 -0.53 2.60 -0.50
CA SER A 170 0.13 3.25 -1.63
C SER A 170 -0.41 4.65 -1.94
N THR A 171 -1.67 4.94 -1.62
CA THR A 171 -2.34 6.16 -2.10
C THR A 171 -2.90 7.07 -1.00
N ASP A 172 -2.83 6.69 0.28
CA ASP A 172 -3.41 7.40 1.44
C ASP A 172 -4.96 7.47 1.46
N VAL A 173 -5.64 6.85 0.50
CA VAL A 173 -7.11 6.82 0.50
C VAL A 173 -7.60 6.01 1.70
N CYS A 174 -8.44 6.61 2.56
CA CYS A 174 -9.06 5.90 3.66
C CYS A 174 -9.87 4.72 3.12
N THR A 175 -9.57 3.51 3.59
CA THR A 175 -10.35 2.29 3.34
C THR A 175 -11.34 2.01 4.46
N GLY A 176 -11.18 2.71 5.59
CA GLY A 176 -12.12 2.76 6.70
C GLY A 176 -11.92 4.04 7.50
N CYS A 177 -12.75 4.24 8.52
CA CYS A 177 -12.70 5.43 9.34
C CYS A 177 -12.54 5.10 10.83
N SER A 178 -12.08 6.08 11.60
CA SER A 178 -12.16 6.07 13.05
C SER A 178 -13.61 5.91 13.52
N SER A 179 -13.79 5.46 14.77
CA SER A 179 -15.13 5.30 15.34
C SER A 179 -15.93 6.61 15.27
N ASN A 180 -17.17 6.51 14.80
CA ASN A 180 -18.09 7.64 14.61
C ASN A 180 -17.71 8.65 13.51
N TYR A 181 -16.93 8.19 12.53
CA TYR A 181 -16.62 8.92 11.30
C TYR A 181 -17.17 8.17 10.08
N VAL A 182 -17.36 8.92 9.00
CA VAL A 182 -17.84 8.42 7.71
C VAL A 182 -16.94 8.90 6.59
N PHE A 183 -16.93 8.21 5.45
CA PHE A 183 -16.14 8.63 4.30
C PHE A 183 -16.47 10.07 3.89
N SER A 184 -15.42 10.89 3.73
CA SER A 184 -15.58 12.27 3.25
C SER A 184 -15.89 12.28 1.75
N THR A 185 -16.64 13.29 1.31
CA THR A 185 -16.93 13.51 -0.11
C THR A 185 -15.85 14.33 -0.84
N ALA A 186 -14.86 14.86 -0.11
CA ALA A 186 -13.88 15.79 -0.68
C ALA A 186 -12.83 15.09 -1.57
N ASN A 187 -12.12 14.10 -1.04
CA ASN A 187 -11.01 13.43 -1.74
C ASN A 187 -10.74 11.99 -1.27
N GLY A 188 -11.50 11.46 -0.32
CA GLY A 188 -11.31 10.11 0.24
C GLY A 188 -10.04 9.93 1.09
N LEU A 189 -9.22 10.97 1.29
CA LEU A 189 -8.00 10.92 2.11
C LEU A 189 -8.30 11.15 3.60
N VAL A 190 -9.50 11.64 3.90
CA VAL A 190 -9.97 11.92 5.25
C VAL A 190 -11.39 11.39 5.42
N CYS A 191 -11.79 11.22 6.67
CA CYS A 191 -13.17 10.94 7.04
C CYS A 191 -13.79 12.15 7.74
N ASP A 192 -15.09 12.35 7.54
CA ASP A 192 -15.85 13.38 8.25
C ASP A 192 -16.41 12.80 9.54
N SER A 193 -16.43 13.59 10.61
CA SER A 193 -17.14 13.19 11.84
C SER A 193 -18.66 13.08 11.57
N CYS A 194 -19.36 12.20 12.29
CA CYS A 194 -20.84 12.10 12.24
C CYS A 194 -21.51 13.47 12.44
N SER A 195 -21.00 14.28 13.37
CA SER A 195 -21.49 15.65 13.60
C SER A 195 -21.24 16.62 12.45
N SER A 196 -20.18 16.43 11.65
CA SER A 196 -19.89 17.24 10.46
C SER A 196 -20.78 16.83 9.28
N PHE A 197 -21.10 15.54 9.17
CA PHE A 197 -22.04 15.02 8.18
C PHE A 197 -23.48 15.52 8.45
N ASP A 198 -23.90 15.46 9.72
CA ASP A 198 -25.19 15.95 10.20
C ASP A 198 -25.04 16.36 11.68
N SER A 199 -25.31 17.63 11.99
CA SER A 199 -25.19 18.16 13.36
C SER A 199 -26.12 17.48 14.37
N ASN A 200 -27.21 16.87 13.90
CA ASN A 200 -28.13 16.09 14.72
C ASN A 200 -27.78 14.59 14.76
N CYS A 201 -26.75 14.11 14.05
CA CYS A 201 -26.27 12.73 14.13
C CYS A 201 -25.47 12.51 15.43
N LEU A 202 -25.89 11.53 16.24
CA LEU A 202 -25.14 11.09 17.42
C LEU A 202 -24.12 10.02 17.05
N THR A 203 -24.59 8.97 16.35
CA THR A 203 -23.75 7.88 15.85
C THR A 203 -23.99 7.66 14.36
N CYS A 204 -22.90 7.47 13.63
CA CYS A 204 -22.92 7.05 12.23
C CYS A 204 -22.86 5.52 12.07
N ASP A 205 -23.19 5.08 10.87
CA ASP A 205 -23.16 3.70 10.44
C ASP A 205 -21.75 3.08 10.56
N SER A 206 -21.69 1.84 11.06
CA SER A 206 -20.43 1.12 11.31
C SER A 206 -19.68 0.69 10.05
N THR A 207 -20.30 0.80 8.87
CA THR A 207 -19.64 0.57 7.57
C THR A 207 -19.03 1.84 6.99
N TYR A 208 -18.99 2.92 7.78
CA TYR A 208 -18.43 4.24 7.43
C TYR A 208 -19.16 4.95 6.28
N GLN A 209 -20.29 4.40 5.85
CA GLN A 209 -21.17 5.07 4.90
C GLN A 209 -21.75 6.33 5.54
N ARG A 210 -22.01 7.36 4.73
CA ARG A 210 -22.59 8.64 5.17
C ARG A 210 -24.05 8.48 5.58
N LYS A 211 -24.26 7.81 6.71
CA LYS A 211 -25.56 7.45 7.26
C LYS A 211 -25.54 7.65 8.76
N CYS A 212 -26.54 8.34 9.26
CA CYS A 212 -26.82 8.42 10.69
C CYS A 212 -27.53 7.13 11.11
N SER A 213 -27.07 6.50 12.19
CA SER A 213 -27.75 5.35 12.81
C SER A 213 -28.60 5.77 13.99
N VAL A 214 -28.18 6.80 14.74
CA VAL A 214 -28.94 7.32 15.89
C VAL A 214 -28.86 8.83 15.92
N CYS A 215 -30.00 9.48 16.06
CA CYS A 215 -30.07 10.94 16.19
C CYS A 215 -29.83 11.41 17.62
N ARG A 216 -29.12 12.53 17.77
CA ARG A 216 -28.82 13.22 19.03
C ARG A 216 -30.05 13.93 19.58
N THR A 217 -30.78 14.62 18.71
CA THR A 217 -31.86 15.53 19.10
C THR A 217 -33.15 14.75 19.33
N SER A 218 -33.77 14.93 20.49
CA SER A 218 -35.10 14.35 20.77
C SER A 218 -36.12 14.86 19.75
N GLY A 219 -37.05 14.01 19.34
CA GLY A 219 -37.98 14.36 18.27
C GLY A 219 -37.40 14.25 16.86
N THR A 220 -36.27 13.57 16.68
CA THR A 220 -35.70 13.29 15.35
C THR A 220 -35.28 11.83 15.22
N TYR A 221 -35.23 11.33 13.98
CA TYR A 221 -34.79 9.98 13.63
C TYR A 221 -34.12 9.95 12.24
N PRO A 222 -33.29 8.93 11.93
CA PRO A 222 -32.65 8.82 10.63
C PRO A 222 -33.65 8.54 9.50
N SER A 223 -33.63 9.37 8.47
CA SER A 223 -34.37 9.18 7.24
C SER A 223 -33.81 8.02 6.41
N GLU A 224 -34.66 7.13 5.89
CA GLU A 224 -34.21 6.05 4.99
C GLU A 224 -33.78 6.57 3.61
N SER A 225 -34.22 7.76 3.20
CA SER A 225 -33.91 8.33 1.88
C SER A 225 -32.66 9.21 1.89
N THR A 226 -32.50 10.03 2.93
CA THR A 226 -31.39 10.98 3.03
C THR A 226 -30.30 10.50 3.99
N TYR A 227 -30.61 9.53 4.84
CA TYR A 227 -29.75 9.04 5.93
C TYR A 227 -29.32 10.11 6.95
N LYS A 228 -30.02 11.24 6.94
CA LYS A 228 -29.89 12.33 7.91
C LYS A 228 -31.04 12.32 8.90
N CYS A 229 -30.82 12.95 10.04
CA CYS A 229 -31.83 13.14 11.07
C CYS A 229 -32.93 14.09 10.58
N ILE A 230 -34.16 13.59 10.57
CA ILE A 230 -35.37 14.35 10.26
C ILE A 230 -36.31 14.32 11.44
N SER A 231 -37.22 15.29 11.51
CA SER A 231 -38.19 15.36 12.61
C SER A 231 -39.16 14.18 12.59
N CYS A 232 -39.61 13.75 13.78
CA CYS A 232 -40.73 12.83 13.91
C CYS A 232 -41.98 13.38 13.20
N ASP A 233 -42.91 12.50 12.87
CA ASP A 233 -44.22 12.93 12.41
C ASP A 233 -44.91 13.80 13.47
N ARG A 234 -45.66 14.80 13.00
CA ARG A 234 -46.38 15.75 13.88
C ARG A 234 -47.34 15.04 14.83
N THR A 235 -47.91 13.91 14.42
CA THR A 235 -48.81 13.10 15.25
C THR A 235 -48.11 12.44 16.45
N CYS A 236 -46.78 12.28 16.43
CA CYS A 236 -46.04 11.78 17.59
C CYS A 236 -45.78 12.86 18.67
N ASN A 237 -46.06 14.15 18.40
CA ASN A 237 -45.71 15.27 19.29
C ASN A 237 -44.22 15.33 19.69
N GLY A 238 -43.31 14.97 18.78
CA GLY A 238 -41.87 14.86 19.08
C GLY A 238 -41.47 13.62 19.89
N ASN A 239 -42.40 12.72 20.21
CA ASN A 239 -42.11 11.47 20.92
C ASN A 239 -41.96 10.34 19.92
N CYS A 240 -40.78 10.22 19.30
CA CYS A 240 -40.42 9.04 18.53
C CYS A 240 -39.03 8.52 18.89
N ASP A 241 -38.83 7.24 18.62
CA ASP A 241 -37.57 6.55 18.83
C ASP A 241 -36.48 7.11 17.89
N GLN A 242 -35.32 7.48 18.44
CA GLN A 242 -34.26 8.20 17.72
C GLN A 242 -33.46 7.33 16.72
N THR A 243 -33.82 6.05 16.58
CA THR A 243 -33.21 5.10 15.64
C THR A 243 -34.19 4.72 14.54
N THR A 244 -35.45 4.45 14.91
CA THR A 244 -36.45 3.87 14.00
C THR A 244 -37.49 4.89 13.53
N GLY A 245 -37.66 5.99 14.26
CA GLY A 245 -38.71 6.98 14.04
C GLY A 245 -40.09 6.56 14.49
N LYS A 246 -40.24 5.37 15.10
CA LYS A 246 -41.55 4.89 15.56
C LYS A 246 -42.04 5.75 16.73
N CYS A 247 -43.30 6.15 16.71
CA CYS A 247 -43.86 6.96 17.79
C CYS A 247 -43.78 6.20 19.12
N THR A 248 -43.28 6.86 20.16
CA THR A 248 -43.29 6.41 21.56
C THR A 248 -44.38 7.13 22.36
N GLY A 249 -44.93 8.22 21.81
CA GLY A 249 -46.15 8.89 22.29
C GLY A 249 -46.87 9.58 21.14
N CYS A 250 -48.10 10.04 21.39
CA CYS A 250 -48.93 10.72 20.39
C CYS A 250 -49.43 12.09 20.88
N ILE A 251 -49.84 12.95 19.95
CA ILE A 251 -50.62 14.16 20.27
C ILE A 251 -51.95 13.77 20.95
N ASN A 252 -52.61 14.76 21.55
CA ASN A 252 -53.87 14.55 22.24
C ASN A 252 -54.93 13.92 21.30
N ASN A 253 -55.67 12.94 21.81
CA ASN A 253 -56.71 12.17 21.12
C ASN A 253 -56.24 11.34 19.90
N TYR A 254 -54.96 10.97 19.88
CA TYR A 254 -54.37 10.05 18.92
C TYR A 254 -53.82 8.81 19.64
N VAL A 255 -53.82 7.67 18.93
CA VAL A 255 -53.30 6.38 19.41
C VAL A 255 -52.32 5.80 18.41
N PHE A 256 -51.53 4.82 18.86
CA PHE A 256 -50.67 4.05 17.96
C PHE A 256 -51.49 3.32 16.89
N GLU A 257 -50.86 3.04 15.75
CA GLU A 257 -51.38 2.06 14.80
C GLU A 257 -51.38 0.64 15.38
N ALA A 258 -52.09 -0.29 14.71
CA ALA A 258 -52.15 -1.69 15.14
C ALA A 258 -50.75 -2.30 15.30
N THR A 259 -49.86 -1.95 14.39
CA THR A 259 -48.42 -2.17 14.47
C THR A 259 -47.76 -0.82 14.71
N LYS A 260 -46.96 -0.68 15.77
CA LYS A 260 -46.24 0.59 16.05
C LYS A 260 -45.48 1.07 14.80
N SER A 261 -45.83 2.25 14.34
CA SER A 261 -45.31 2.87 13.13
C SER A 261 -44.75 4.27 13.44
N ARG A 262 -44.40 5.01 12.39
CA ARG A 262 -43.88 6.39 12.47
C ARG A 262 -44.98 7.45 12.61
N VAL A 263 -46.25 7.03 12.64
CA VAL A 263 -47.40 7.93 12.76
C VAL A 263 -48.37 7.41 13.83
N CYS A 264 -49.12 8.33 14.42
CA CYS A 264 -50.30 8.00 15.21
C CYS A 264 -51.58 8.28 14.40
N VAL A 265 -52.64 7.57 14.74
CA VAL A 265 -53.96 7.74 14.12
C VAL A 265 -54.93 8.40 15.08
N ALA A 266 -55.82 9.24 14.55
CA ALA A 266 -56.86 9.87 15.35
C ALA A 266 -57.79 8.80 15.95
N CYS A 267 -58.32 9.05 17.16
CA CYS A 267 -59.32 8.21 17.83
C CYS A 267 -60.48 7.83 16.90
N LYS A 268 -61.00 8.80 16.13
CA LYS A 268 -62.09 8.58 15.16
C LYS A 268 -61.71 7.69 13.96
N SER A 269 -60.43 7.61 13.60
CA SER A 269 -59.95 6.70 12.54
C SER A 269 -59.77 5.27 13.05
N PHE A 270 -59.53 5.09 14.36
CA PHE A 270 -59.50 3.78 15.01
C PHE A 270 -60.92 3.24 15.22
N ASP A 271 -61.83 4.09 15.67
CA ASP A 271 -63.24 3.79 15.91
C ASP A 271 -64.07 5.06 15.69
N GLN A 272 -64.98 5.03 14.71
CA GLN A 272 -65.76 6.22 14.33
C GLN A 272 -66.66 6.76 15.44
N TYR A 273 -66.98 5.94 16.45
CA TYR A 273 -67.81 6.31 17.61
C TYR A 273 -66.96 6.61 18.86
N CYS A 274 -65.62 6.59 18.74
CA CYS A 274 -64.70 7.03 19.78
C CYS A 274 -64.67 8.55 19.85
N LYS A 275 -65.06 9.11 21.01
CA LYS A 275 -64.93 10.53 21.30
C LYS A 275 -63.53 10.84 21.87
N MET A 276 -63.07 10.00 22.81
CA MET A 276 -61.74 10.12 23.42
C MET A 276 -61.03 8.76 23.52
N CYS A 277 -59.79 8.72 23.03
CA CYS A 277 -58.91 7.58 23.20
C CYS A 277 -58.08 7.63 24.49
N SER A 278 -57.52 6.48 24.86
CA SER A 278 -56.66 6.31 26.03
C SER A 278 -55.42 7.23 26.01
N SER A 279 -55.12 7.86 27.15
CA SER A 279 -53.96 8.74 27.34
C SER A 279 -52.61 8.04 27.32
N ASN A 280 -52.59 6.70 27.45
CA ASN A 280 -51.38 5.88 27.27
C ASN A 280 -51.13 5.48 25.81
N TYR A 281 -51.87 6.08 24.86
CA TYR A 281 -51.74 5.91 23.41
C TYR A 281 -52.04 4.51 22.86
N ASN A 282 -52.41 3.56 23.73
CA ASN A 282 -52.90 2.27 23.27
C ASN A 282 -54.24 2.43 22.55
N ARG A 283 -54.48 1.62 21.51
CA ARG A 283 -55.73 1.56 20.74
C ARG A 283 -56.89 1.11 21.61
N LYS A 284 -57.45 2.06 22.36
CA LYS A 284 -58.56 1.87 23.29
C LYS A 284 -59.35 3.16 23.35
N CYS A 285 -60.65 3.05 23.14
CA CYS A 285 -61.59 4.12 23.43
C CYS A 285 -61.90 4.14 24.94
N VAL A 286 -61.87 5.33 25.54
CA VAL A 286 -62.24 5.54 26.96
C VAL A 286 -63.54 6.33 27.11
N GLU A 287 -63.93 7.09 26.09
CA GLU A 287 -65.20 7.83 26.03
C GLU A 287 -65.80 7.70 24.63
N CYS A 288 -67.05 7.25 24.55
CA CYS A 288 -67.77 7.07 23.30
C CYS A 288 -68.71 8.25 23.00
N GLU A 289 -69.05 8.42 21.73
CA GLU A 289 -70.10 9.33 21.29
C GLU A 289 -71.47 8.91 21.88
N SER A 290 -72.42 9.84 21.92
CA SER A 290 -73.74 9.60 22.51
C SER A 290 -74.45 8.39 21.89
N GLY A 291 -74.97 7.50 22.74
CA GLY A 291 -75.64 6.26 22.32
C GLY A 291 -74.71 5.04 22.20
N PHE A 292 -73.43 5.17 22.57
CA PHE A 292 -72.46 4.08 22.61
C PHE A 292 -71.75 4.04 23.97
N TYR A 293 -71.20 2.88 24.35
CA TYR A 293 -70.36 2.71 25.54
C TYR A 293 -69.10 1.89 25.24
N PRO A 294 -67.99 2.11 25.99
CA PRO A 294 -66.75 1.38 25.77
C PRO A 294 -66.89 -0.10 26.14
N ASN A 295 -66.60 -1.00 25.19
CA ASN A 295 -66.55 -2.42 25.46
C ASN A 295 -65.19 -2.82 26.06
N ALA A 296 -65.19 -3.37 27.27
CA ALA A 296 -63.96 -3.76 27.97
C ALA A 296 -63.14 -4.85 27.26
N LYS A 297 -63.80 -5.75 26.51
CA LYS A 297 -63.16 -6.87 25.81
C LYS A 297 -62.58 -6.44 24.46
N TRP A 298 -63.33 -5.65 23.70
CA TRP A 298 -62.97 -5.26 22.34
C TRP A 298 -62.25 -3.90 22.27
N ARG A 299 -62.27 -3.12 23.36
CA ARG A 299 -61.66 -1.78 23.48
C ARG A 299 -62.20 -0.75 22.48
N LEU A 300 -63.39 -1.03 21.93
CA LEU A 300 -64.16 -0.27 20.95
C LEU A 300 -65.51 0.16 21.55
N CYS A 301 -66.13 1.17 20.97
CA CYS A 301 -67.47 1.63 21.27
C CYS A 301 -68.52 0.72 20.64
N VAL A 302 -69.49 0.32 21.45
CA VAL A 302 -70.63 -0.51 21.03
C VAL A 302 -71.94 0.15 21.50
N MET A 303 -73.03 -0.14 20.81
CA MET A 303 -74.37 0.35 21.15
C MET A 303 -74.95 -0.39 22.36
#